data_AF-A0A819PAM9-F1
#
_entry.id   AF-A0A819PAM9-F1
#
_cell.length_a   1.000
_cell.length_b   1.000
_cell.length_c   1.000
_cell.angle_alpha   90.00
_cell.angle_beta   90.00
_cell.angle_gamma   90.00
#
_symmetry.space_group_name_H-M   'P 1'
#
loop_
_entity.id
_entity.type
_entity.pdbx_description
1 polymer ?
#
loop_
_entity_poly.entity_id
_entity_poly.type
_entity_poly.pdbx_seq_one_letter_code
_entity_poly.pdbx_strand_id
1 'polypeptide(L)'
;MTDTIQHVATVFPVNHDSLLAGIKRQRRRSIIRDFALNTSTHGLPGIARSQSVHNRVFWSVSTAVFTGVMVYFVAQSISNYFQYPKQTSIDVIVEWPIVFPAVSFCNYSPVRQDRFFQAFLEYLSAFNLIDTTNNTNFTLSNYVIYIHDFYQWKINQNKSMYDLYFPLSSMLMSCFFNGVPCVSTDFISFESPLYGGCYTFNAKRKNLPNSGIRYSNEGGRDGILELRLYVHSHQYVPNTSDAVGIMIMVHDNTQLPLIDIAGMALEPGRKHKLSFTRKKSYFLSPPYTQCTNQIPLAMQAMFNLFQDADYAYSQLICFTNCIQAYTYHVCGCVNPNQWLARFAVLFGTDIVVDAPLCNMTDACFTEAADRLMKTYAIWSMWCPYCQQECNTTTFGITLSSMSAPREWMMNSIRDFVEASSVPLPSDWSTAWHSHIQSNYIAIDIVRGSIQLEQLTQVASLSGVDLLSNVGGLSGLWIGISFLSLMELAEMLYRLFRSNIHQIHIKIRQNTQVTQFSNVNNHNWKNTNAFN
;
A
#
# COMPACT_ATOMS: atom_id res chain seq x y z
N MET A 1 -0.54 95.15 13.75
CA MET A 1 0.01 93.99 12.98
C MET A 1 -0.82 92.72 13.15
N THR A 2 -1.71 92.63 14.14
CA THR A 2 -2.62 91.48 14.39
C THR A 2 -3.86 91.46 13.47
N ASP A 3 -4.43 92.62 13.13
CA ASP A 3 -5.63 92.69 12.28
C ASP A 3 -5.39 92.30 10.82
N THR A 4 -4.16 92.50 10.33
CA THR A 4 -3.77 92.12 8.97
C THR A 4 -3.67 90.60 8.80
N ILE A 5 -3.43 89.86 9.89
CA ILE A 5 -3.33 88.39 9.87
C ILE A 5 -4.72 87.75 9.97
N GLN A 6 -5.62 88.34 10.76
CA GLN A 6 -7.01 87.86 10.91
C GLN A 6 -7.84 88.10 9.64
N HIS A 7 -7.60 89.19 8.92
CA HIS A 7 -8.33 89.49 7.68
C HIS A 7 -7.88 88.63 6.48
N VAL A 8 -6.66 88.08 6.50
CA VAL A 8 -6.18 87.14 5.47
C VAL A 8 -6.72 85.72 5.72
N ALA A 9 -6.94 85.33 6.98
CA ALA A 9 -7.46 84.01 7.34
C ALA A 9 -8.96 83.81 7.02
N THR A 10 -9.74 84.89 6.95
CA THR A 10 -11.20 84.83 6.64
C THR A 10 -11.50 84.85 5.14
N VAL A 11 -10.57 85.31 4.30
CA VAL A 11 -10.75 85.40 2.83
C VAL A 11 -10.34 84.10 2.11
N PHE A 12 -9.53 83.25 2.74
CA PHE A 12 -9.15 81.92 2.22
C PHE A 12 -9.34 80.85 3.30
N PRO A 13 -10.53 80.23 3.41
CA PRO A 13 -10.69 79.08 4.31
C PRO A 13 -9.85 77.91 3.79
N VAL A 14 -8.65 77.75 4.33
CA VAL A 14 -7.81 76.58 4.07
C VAL A 14 -8.44 75.41 4.81
N ASN A 15 -9.15 74.56 4.08
CA ASN A 15 -9.70 73.32 4.63
C ASN A 15 -8.53 72.43 5.09
N HIS A 16 -8.29 72.39 6.41
CA HIS A 16 -7.12 71.74 6.99
C HIS A 16 -7.07 70.24 6.67
N ASP A 17 -8.23 69.61 6.49
CA ASP A 17 -8.36 68.21 6.07
C ASP A 17 -7.97 68.01 4.60
N SER A 18 -8.25 68.97 3.71
CA SER A 18 -7.85 68.89 2.31
C SER A 18 -6.34 69.11 2.14
N LEU A 19 -5.74 69.97 2.96
CA LEU A 19 -4.30 70.20 3.02
C LEU A 19 -3.54 68.96 3.55
N LEU A 20 -4.03 68.35 4.64
CA LEU A 20 -3.47 67.10 5.20
C LEU A 20 -3.62 65.93 4.22
N ALA A 21 -4.75 65.84 3.50
CA ALA A 21 -4.93 64.87 2.43
C ALA A 21 -3.96 65.10 1.26
N GLY A 22 -3.68 66.35 0.91
CA GLY A 22 -2.68 66.75 -0.09
C GLY A 22 -1.26 66.34 0.31
N ILE A 23 -0.83 66.65 1.53
CA ILE A 23 0.48 66.28 2.09
C ILE A 23 0.63 64.75 2.17
N LYS A 24 -0.42 64.03 2.59
CA LYS A 24 -0.47 62.56 2.62
C LYS A 24 -0.30 61.97 1.23
N ARG A 25 -0.99 62.53 0.22
CA ARG A 25 -0.89 62.09 -1.18
C ARG A 25 0.50 62.36 -1.74
N GLN A 26 1.12 63.49 -1.40
CA GLN A 26 2.46 63.86 -1.86
C GLN A 26 3.55 62.97 -1.23
N ARG A 27 3.46 62.68 0.08
CA ARG A 27 4.39 61.76 0.78
C ARG A 27 4.25 60.30 0.33
N ARG A 28 3.03 59.83 0.04
CA ARG A 28 2.84 58.50 -0.56
C ARG A 28 3.41 58.43 -1.98
N ARG A 29 3.19 59.48 -2.79
CA ARG A 29 3.75 59.57 -4.14
C ARG A 29 5.27 59.59 -4.14
N SER A 30 5.91 60.26 -3.17
CA SER A 30 7.37 60.25 -3.07
C SER A 30 7.91 58.86 -2.75
N ILE A 31 7.32 58.16 -1.76
CA ILE A 31 7.75 56.80 -1.39
C ILE A 31 7.60 55.82 -2.57
N ILE A 32 6.47 55.88 -3.28
CA ILE A 32 6.23 55.02 -4.45
C ILE A 32 7.18 55.37 -5.60
N ARG A 33 7.48 56.66 -5.80
CA ARG A 33 8.42 57.13 -6.82
C ARG A 33 9.85 56.70 -6.51
N ASP A 34 10.28 56.80 -5.25
CA ASP A 34 11.61 56.38 -4.82
C ASP A 34 11.79 54.87 -5.00
N PHE A 35 10.78 54.08 -4.66
CA PHE A 35 10.76 52.65 -4.94
C PHE A 35 10.82 52.37 -6.45
N ALA A 36 9.96 53.00 -7.25
CA ALA A 36 9.92 52.77 -8.69
C ALA A 36 11.23 53.16 -9.41
N LEU A 37 12.01 54.10 -8.88
CA LEU A 37 13.29 54.53 -9.47
C LEU A 37 14.47 53.62 -9.12
N ASN A 38 14.41 52.98 -7.94
CA ASN A 38 15.51 52.24 -7.34
C ASN A 38 15.29 50.73 -7.27
N THR A 39 14.09 50.26 -7.60
CA THR A 39 13.79 48.83 -7.57
C THR A 39 14.63 48.07 -8.60
N SER A 40 15.01 46.85 -8.22
CA SER A 40 15.72 45.90 -9.09
C SER A 40 14.85 45.31 -10.20
N THR A 41 13.52 45.49 -10.15
CA THR A 41 12.64 45.09 -11.27
C THR A 41 12.95 45.89 -12.53
N HIS A 42 12.96 45.26 -13.70
CA HIS A 42 13.44 45.90 -14.92
C HIS A 42 12.43 46.87 -15.55
N GLY A 43 11.14 46.63 -15.37
CA GLY A 43 10.08 47.43 -15.98
C GLY A 43 9.81 48.77 -15.27
N LEU A 44 9.75 48.78 -13.94
CA LEU A 44 9.31 49.95 -13.16
C LEU A 44 10.26 51.17 -13.26
N PRO A 45 11.60 51.01 -13.21
CA PRO A 45 12.53 52.12 -13.40
C PRO A 45 12.46 52.72 -14.79
N GLY A 46 12.23 51.90 -15.82
CA GLY A 46 12.01 52.36 -17.20
C GLY A 46 10.80 53.28 -17.32
N ILE A 47 9.69 52.94 -16.66
CA ILE A 47 8.48 53.77 -16.59
C ILE A 47 8.73 55.07 -15.81
N ALA A 48 9.40 54.98 -14.67
CA ALA A 48 9.64 56.11 -13.77
C ALA A 48 10.66 57.13 -14.32
N ARG A 49 11.69 56.68 -15.04
CA ARG A 49 12.73 57.55 -15.65
C ARG A 49 12.28 58.19 -16.96
N SER A 50 11.28 57.64 -17.64
CA SER A 50 10.81 58.13 -18.94
C SER A 50 10.20 59.55 -18.85
N GLN A 51 10.78 60.47 -19.63
CA GLN A 51 10.32 61.87 -19.74
C GLN A 51 9.29 62.06 -20.86
N SER A 52 9.39 61.31 -21.97
CA SER A 52 8.43 61.37 -23.08
C SER A 52 7.24 60.43 -22.86
N VAL A 53 6.06 60.85 -23.33
CA VAL A 53 4.83 60.05 -23.23
C VAL A 53 4.97 58.73 -24.00
N HIS A 54 5.56 58.76 -25.19
CA HIS A 54 5.77 57.56 -26.02
C HIS A 54 6.63 56.50 -25.33
N ASN A 55 7.77 56.88 -24.73
CA ASN A 55 8.64 55.93 -24.03
C ASN A 55 7.95 55.39 -22.78
N ARG A 56 7.18 56.22 -22.06
CA ARG A 56 6.42 55.76 -20.90
C ARG A 56 5.35 54.75 -21.30
N VAL A 57 4.66 54.95 -22.43
CA VAL A 57 3.69 53.97 -22.96
C VAL A 57 4.40 52.67 -23.34
N PHE A 58 5.52 52.74 -24.06
CA PHE A 58 6.32 51.56 -24.42
C PHE A 58 6.68 50.72 -23.19
N TRP A 59 7.35 51.33 -22.19
CA TRP A 59 7.75 50.60 -20.98
C TRP A 59 6.57 50.06 -20.18
N SER A 60 5.44 50.78 -20.15
CA SER A 60 4.23 50.32 -19.46
C SER A 60 3.62 49.11 -20.15
N VAL A 61 3.50 49.14 -21.48
CA VAL A 61 2.97 48.02 -22.27
C VAL A 61 3.90 46.81 -22.19
N SER A 62 5.20 46.99 -22.39
CA SER A 62 6.18 45.89 -22.28
C SER A 62 6.16 45.24 -20.90
N THR A 63 6.15 46.05 -19.83
CA THR A 63 6.07 45.53 -18.45
C THR A 63 4.77 44.76 -18.23
N ALA A 64 3.63 45.26 -18.72
CA ALA A 64 2.35 44.59 -18.59
C ALA A 64 2.33 43.24 -19.36
N VAL A 65 2.83 43.21 -20.60
CA VAL A 65 2.90 42.00 -21.42
C VAL A 65 3.78 40.94 -20.77
N PHE A 66 5.02 41.29 -20.38
CA PHE A 66 5.92 40.32 -19.75
C PHE A 66 5.44 39.89 -18.36
N THR A 67 4.72 40.76 -17.64
CA THR A 67 4.04 40.35 -16.40
C THR A 67 2.95 39.32 -16.68
N GLY A 68 2.14 39.51 -17.72
CA GLY A 68 1.13 38.54 -18.14
C GLY A 68 1.74 37.18 -18.52
N VAL A 69 2.83 37.20 -19.29
CA VAL A 69 3.57 35.98 -19.67
C VAL A 69 4.18 35.27 -18.45
N MET A 70 4.80 36.02 -17.53
CA MET A 70 5.32 35.47 -16.28
C MET A 70 4.21 34.79 -15.46
N VAL A 71 3.08 35.47 -15.24
CA VAL A 71 1.95 34.92 -14.47
C VAL A 71 1.43 33.65 -15.13
N TYR A 72 1.31 33.62 -16.46
CA TYR A 72 0.91 32.42 -17.18
C TYR A 72 1.86 31.24 -16.94
N PHE A 73 3.17 31.41 -17.12
CA PHE A 73 4.14 30.32 -16.92
C PHE A 73 4.28 29.90 -15.46
N VAL A 74 4.19 30.84 -14.51
CA VAL A 74 4.18 30.52 -13.07
C VAL A 74 2.92 29.72 -12.72
N ALA A 75 1.75 30.12 -13.20
CA ALA A 75 0.51 29.37 -13.01
C ALA A 75 0.61 27.96 -13.62
N GLN A 76 1.22 27.82 -14.79
CA GLN A 76 1.49 26.51 -15.39
C GLN A 76 2.46 25.67 -14.55
N SER A 77 3.54 26.26 -14.04
CA SER A 77 4.48 25.53 -13.16
C SER A 77 3.81 25.05 -11.87
N ILE A 78 2.94 25.88 -11.28
CA ILE A 78 2.17 25.53 -10.09
C ILE A 78 1.14 24.44 -10.42
N SER A 79 0.43 24.56 -11.54
CA SER A 79 -0.51 23.54 -12.03
C SER A 79 0.19 22.20 -12.23
N ASN A 80 1.33 22.20 -12.92
CA ASN A 80 2.13 20.99 -13.16
C ASN A 80 2.63 20.36 -11.85
N TYR A 81 2.95 21.16 -10.83
CA TYR A 81 3.28 20.62 -9.51
C TYR A 81 2.10 19.89 -8.86
N PHE A 82 0.90 20.50 -8.88
CA PHE A 82 -0.31 19.91 -8.32
C PHE A 82 -0.93 18.80 -9.16
N GLN A 83 -0.40 18.51 -10.35
CA GLN A 83 -0.66 17.27 -11.07
C GLN A 83 0.13 16.07 -10.51
N TYR A 84 1.02 16.29 -9.54
CA TYR A 84 1.85 15.27 -8.90
C TYR A 84 2.62 14.37 -9.89
N PRO A 85 3.39 14.95 -10.83
CA PRO A 85 4.15 14.18 -11.81
C PRO A 85 5.20 13.32 -11.11
N LYS A 86 5.30 12.07 -11.55
CA LYS A 86 6.20 11.06 -11.00
C LYS A 86 6.96 10.38 -12.11
N GLN A 87 8.14 9.90 -11.77
CA GLN A 87 8.99 9.11 -12.67
C GLN A 87 9.40 7.83 -11.96
N THR A 88 9.63 6.78 -12.74
CA THR A 88 10.08 5.48 -12.24
C THR A 88 11.55 5.28 -12.57
N SER A 89 12.38 5.06 -11.55
CA SER A 89 13.76 4.59 -11.72
C SER A 89 13.78 3.06 -11.62
N ILE A 90 14.57 2.42 -12.48
CA ILE A 90 14.86 0.99 -12.39
C ILE A 90 16.36 0.88 -12.14
N ASP A 91 16.71 0.40 -10.95
CA ASP A 91 18.07 0.24 -10.50
C ASP A 91 18.36 -1.25 -10.31
N VAL A 92 19.53 -1.71 -10.74
CA VAL A 92 19.99 -3.08 -10.50
C VAL A 92 21.03 -3.01 -9.39
N ILE A 93 20.62 -3.36 -8.18
CA ILE A 93 21.45 -3.24 -6.98
C ILE A 93 21.80 -4.61 -6.40
N VAL A 94 22.78 -4.63 -5.50
CA VAL A 94 23.09 -5.82 -4.70
C VAL A 94 22.82 -5.50 -3.24
N GLU A 95 21.93 -6.26 -2.61
CA GLU A 95 21.55 -6.10 -1.20
C GLU A 95 22.37 -7.05 -0.32
N TRP A 96 22.90 -6.55 0.80
CA TRP A 96 23.63 -7.38 1.78
C TRP A 96 23.20 -7.02 3.22
N PRO A 97 22.85 -7.99 4.09
CA PRO A 97 22.73 -9.44 3.82
C PRO A 97 21.52 -9.79 2.92
N ILE A 98 21.61 -10.90 2.20
CA ILE A 98 20.58 -11.30 1.23
C ILE A 98 19.52 -12.16 1.94
N VAL A 99 18.34 -11.60 2.18
CA VAL A 99 17.20 -12.37 2.71
C VAL A 99 16.85 -13.53 1.78
N PHE A 100 16.71 -14.76 2.31
CA PHE A 100 16.20 -15.91 1.57
C PHE A 100 14.66 -15.85 1.53
N PRO A 101 13.99 -16.21 0.42
CA PRO A 101 12.53 -16.19 0.35
C PRO A 101 11.86 -17.18 1.30
N ALA A 102 10.56 -17.02 1.49
CA ALA A 102 9.72 -18.06 2.04
C ALA A 102 9.35 -19.07 0.96
N VAL A 103 9.29 -20.35 1.33
CA VAL A 103 8.94 -21.45 0.42
C VAL A 103 7.80 -22.25 1.02
N SER A 104 6.63 -22.17 0.40
CA SER A 104 5.44 -22.90 0.81
C SER A 104 5.19 -24.09 -0.09
N PHE A 105 4.86 -25.24 0.49
CA PHE A 105 4.46 -26.41 -0.29
C PHE A 105 3.33 -27.20 0.40
N CYS A 106 2.54 -27.90 -0.42
CA CYS A 106 1.44 -28.74 0.01
C CYS A 106 1.46 -30.05 -0.77
N ASN A 107 0.89 -31.09 -0.18
CA ASN A 107 0.52 -32.28 -0.95
C ASN A 107 -0.57 -31.91 -1.97
N TYR A 108 -0.55 -32.50 -3.17
CA TYR A 108 -1.64 -32.28 -4.13
C TYR A 108 -2.97 -32.86 -3.64
N SER A 109 -2.94 -33.94 -2.87
CA SER A 109 -4.16 -34.46 -2.22
C SER A 109 -4.39 -33.77 -0.88
N PRO A 110 -5.57 -33.19 -0.65
CA PRO A 110 -5.82 -32.36 0.53
C PRO A 110 -5.84 -33.16 1.83
N VAL A 111 -6.27 -34.42 1.79
CA VAL A 111 -6.40 -35.28 2.98
C VAL A 111 -5.88 -36.69 2.71
N ARG A 112 -5.47 -37.38 3.76
CA ARG A 112 -4.96 -38.75 3.74
C ARG A 112 -6.11 -39.75 3.82
N GLN A 113 -6.09 -40.73 2.92
CA GLN A 113 -7.17 -41.71 2.76
C GLN A 113 -7.50 -42.48 4.04
N ASP A 114 -6.52 -43.08 4.71
CA ASP A 114 -6.70 -43.86 5.95
C ASP A 114 -7.41 -43.10 7.09
N ARG A 115 -7.21 -41.78 7.20
CA ARG A 115 -7.84 -40.94 8.22
C ARG A 115 -9.16 -40.35 7.76
N PHE A 116 -9.25 -40.02 6.48
CA PHE A 116 -10.43 -39.44 5.89
C PHE A 116 -11.62 -40.41 5.90
N PHE A 117 -11.41 -41.66 5.45
CA PHE A 117 -12.51 -42.60 5.19
C PHE A 117 -13.35 -42.89 6.42
N GLN A 118 -12.74 -43.12 7.60
CA GLN A 118 -13.50 -43.40 8.82
C GLN A 118 -14.37 -42.20 9.22
N ALA A 119 -13.77 -41.01 9.29
CA ALA A 119 -14.50 -39.80 9.68
C ALA A 119 -15.62 -39.45 8.67
N PHE A 120 -15.40 -39.73 7.39
CA PHE A 120 -16.38 -39.50 6.34
C PHE A 120 -17.55 -40.49 6.43
N LEU A 121 -17.30 -41.78 6.69
CA LEU A 121 -18.36 -42.78 6.88
C LEU A 121 -19.23 -42.47 8.11
N GLU A 122 -18.61 -42.02 9.21
CA GLU A 122 -19.33 -41.56 10.40
C GLU A 122 -20.28 -40.39 10.05
N TYR A 123 -19.79 -39.40 9.30
CA TYR A 123 -20.61 -38.29 8.79
C TYR A 123 -21.78 -38.80 7.93
N LEU A 124 -21.52 -39.63 6.93
CA LEU A 124 -22.55 -40.14 6.04
C LEU A 124 -23.65 -40.92 6.80
N SER A 125 -23.25 -41.70 7.80
CA SER A 125 -24.18 -42.45 8.65
C SER A 125 -25.02 -41.54 9.55
N ALA A 126 -24.42 -40.48 10.12
CA ALA A 126 -25.11 -39.54 11.00
C ALA A 126 -26.21 -38.75 10.27
N PHE A 127 -26.06 -38.54 8.97
CA PHE A 127 -27.01 -37.81 8.13
C PHE A 127 -27.87 -38.73 7.23
N ASN A 128 -27.81 -40.06 7.40
CA ASN A 128 -28.53 -41.05 6.59
C ASN A 128 -28.34 -40.84 5.08
N LEU A 129 -27.14 -40.46 4.65
CA LEU A 129 -26.81 -40.18 3.24
C LEU A 129 -26.47 -41.45 2.44
N ILE A 130 -26.41 -42.60 3.12
CA ILE A 130 -26.21 -43.92 2.52
C ILE A 130 -27.55 -44.66 2.56
N ASP A 131 -28.21 -44.77 1.41
CA ASP A 131 -29.36 -45.66 1.27
C ASP A 131 -28.85 -47.09 1.00
N THR A 132 -28.74 -47.89 2.06
CA THR A 132 -28.31 -49.30 1.97
C THR A 132 -29.33 -50.20 1.26
N THR A 133 -30.51 -49.67 0.90
CA THR A 133 -31.60 -50.48 0.32
C THR A 133 -31.66 -50.45 -1.21
N ASN A 134 -31.06 -49.45 -1.86
CA ASN A 134 -31.03 -49.33 -3.32
C ASN A 134 -29.61 -49.23 -3.87
N ASN A 135 -29.11 -50.35 -4.38
CA ASN A 135 -27.74 -50.50 -4.89
C ASN A 135 -27.50 -49.84 -6.26
N THR A 136 -28.32 -48.87 -6.66
CA THR A 136 -28.26 -48.26 -7.99
C THR A 136 -28.34 -46.74 -7.86
N ASN A 137 -27.22 -46.08 -8.20
CA ASN A 137 -27.03 -44.64 -8.44
C ASN A 137 -26.27 -43.84 -7.36
N PHE A 138 -25.26 -44.44 -6.72
CA PHE A 138 -24.17 -43.63 -6.18
C PHE A 138 -23.29 -43.17 -7.35
N THR A 139 -23.69 -42.09 -8.01
CA THR A 139 -22.90 -41.50 -9.10
C THR A 139 -21.64 -40.84 -8.55
N LEU A 140 -20.58 -40.82 -9.36
CA LEU A 140 -19.31 -40.17 -9.02
C LEU A 140 -19.51 -38.70 -8.62
N SER A 141 -20.47 -38.01 -9.25
CA SER A 141 -20.84 -36.64 -8.92
C SER A 141 -21.34 -36.47 -7.48
N ASN A 142 -22.16 -37.42 -7.01
CA ASN A 142 -22.74 -37.37 -5.66
C ASN A 142 -21.66 -37.62 -4.60
N TYR A 143 -20.68 -38.48 -4.91
CA TYR A 143 -19.53 -38.72 -4.02
C TYR A 143 -18.75 -37.43 -3.75
N VAL A 144 -18.35 -36.71 -4.81
CA VAL A 144 -17.53 -35.50 -4.69
C VAL A 144 -18.28 -34.41 -3.92
N ILE A 145 -19.58 -34.24 -4.18
CA ILE A 145 -20.42 -33.28 -3.44
C ILE A 145 -20.41 -33.58 -1.94
N TYR A 146 -20.63 -34.85 -1.54
CA TYR A 146 -20.63 -35.22 -0.13
C TYR A 146 -19.28 -35.01 0.57
N ILE A 147 -18.16 -35.17 -0.13
CA ILE A 147 -16.83 -34.86 0.42
C ILE A 147 -16.71 -33.37 0.73
N HIS A 148 -17.13 -32.51 -0.20
CA HIS A 148 -17.13 -31.07 0.03
C HIS A 148 -18.07 -30.67 1.18
N ASP A 149 -19.27 -31.26 1.23
CA ASP A 149 -20.23 -31.01 2.32
C ASP A 149 -19.66 -31.44 3.68
N PHE A 150 -18.92 -32.56 3.73
CA PHE A 150 -18.23 -33.00 4.94
C PHE A 150 -17.17 -31.99 5.41
N TYR A 151 -16.36 -31.45 4.49
CA TYR A 151 -15.40 -30.40 4.82
C TYR A 151 -16.09 -29.14 5.32
N GLN A 152 -17.14 -28.69 4.63
CA GLN A 152 -17.94 -27.54 5.05
C GLN A 152 -18.56 -27.73 6.43
N TRP A 153 -19.13 -28.91 6.70
CA TRP A 153 -19.72 -29.26 7.98
C TRP A 153 -18.70 -29.17 9.11
N LYS A 154 -17.49 -29.71 8.93
CA LYS A 154 -16.42 -29.59 9.93
C LYS A 154 -15.98 -28.14 10.15
N ILE A 155 -15.78 -27.39 9.06
CA ILE A 155 -15.30 -26.00 9.09
C ILE A 155 -16.32 -25.07 9.76
N ASN A 156 -17.62 -25.23 9.47
CA ASN A 156 -18.70 -24.48 10.09
C ASN A 156 -18.85 -24.78 11.59
N GLN A 157 -18.46 -25.99 12.04
CA GLN A 157 -18.40 -26.35 13.46
C GLN A 157 -17.08 -25.96 14.15
N ASN A 158 -16.18 -25.27 13.45
CA ASN A 158 -14.84 -24.91 13.94
C ASN A 158 -14.05 -26.14 14.44
N LYS A 159 -14.25 -27.30 13.79
CA LYS A 159 -13.52 -28.54 14.09
C LYS A 159 -12.25 -28.59 13.27
N SER A 160 -11.14 -28.97 13.91
CA SER A 160 -9.86 -29.11 13.22
C SER A 160 -9.89 -30.20 12.15
N MET A 161 -9.22 -29.90 11.04
CA MET A 161 -8.97 -30.81 9.93
C MET A 161 -7.54 -31.38 9.96
N TYR A 162 -6.70 -30.93 10.90
CA TYR A 162 -5.27 -31.23 10.96
C TYR A 162 -4.97 -32.74 10.97
N ASP A 163 -5.77 -33.52 11.70
CA ASP A 163 -5.60 -34.98 11.80
C ASP A 163 -5.86 -35.74 10.50
N LEU A 164 -6.53 -35.09 9.53
CA LEU A 164 -6.80 -35.66 8.21
C LEU A 164 -5.70 -35.36 7.20
N TYR A 165 -4.80 -34.42 7.48
CA TYR A 165 -3.77 -33.99 6.55
C TYR A 165 -2.51 -34.86 6.60
N PHE A 166 -1.65 -34.71 5.60
CA PHE A 166 -0.34 -35.34 5.60
C PHE A 166 0.61 -34.58 6.56
N PRO A 167 1.11 -35.20 7.64
CA PRO A 167 2.05 -34.53 8.54
C PRO A 167 3.40 -34.33 7.87
N LEU A 168 4.06 -33.20 8.16
CA LEU A 168 5.37 -32.85 7.61
C LEU A 168 6.38 -33.98 7.79
N SER A 169 6.38 -34.63 8.96
CA SER A 169 7.30 -35.73 9.28
C SER A 169 7.15 -36.96 8.38
N SER A 170 5.98 -37.19 7.79
CA SER A 170 5.76 -38.28 6.83
C SER A 170 6.15 -37.94 5.40
N MET A 171 6.13 -36.65 5.05
CA MET A 171 6.43 -36.18 3.70
C MET A 171 7.89 -35.75 3.56
N LEU A 172 8.44 -35.07 4.56
CA LEU A 172 9.78 -34.49 4.54
C LEU A 172 10.83 -35.52 4.99
N MET A 173 11.46 -36.17 4.01
CA MET A 173 12.53 -37.13 4.26
C MET A 173 13.80 -36.45 4.74
N SER A 174 14.21 -35.37 4.07
CA SER A 174 15.35 -34.57 4.51
C SER A 174 15.23 -33.13 4.02
N CYS A 175 15.80 -32.24 4.81
CA CYS A 175 15.89 -30.81 4.50
C CYS A 175 17.27 -30.30 4.87
N PHE A 176 17.90 -29.59 3.95
CA PHE A 176 19.14 -28.87 4.21
C PHE A 176 19.01 -27.43 3.72
N PHE A 177 19.28 -26.48 4.62
CA PHE A 177 19.45 -25.08 4.26
C PHE A 177 20.91 -24.72 4.43
N ASN A 178 21.55 -24.28 3.35
CA ASN A 178 22.99 -24.00 3.34
C ASN A 178 23.80 -25.17 3.91
N GLY A 179 23.41 -26.41 3.58
CA GLY A 179 24.02 -27.66 4.05
C GLY A 179 23.98 -27.89 5.57
N VAL A 180 23.16 -27.13 6.30
CA VAL A 180 22.79 -27.40 7.70
C VAL A 180 21.42 -28.08 7.68
N PRO A 181 21.20 -29.18 8.42
CA PRO A 181 19.90 -29.84 8.46
C PRO A 181 18.85 -28.91 9.06
N CYS A 182 17.67 -28.82 8.43
CA CYS A 182 16.57 -28.01 8.93
C CYS A 182 15.93 -28.67 10.16
N VAL A 183 15.35 -27.85 11.03
CA VAL A 183 14.59 -28.29 12.21
C VAL A 183 13.09 -28.16 11.91
N SER A 184 12.25 -28.96 12.56
CA SER A 184 10.78 -28.83 12.44
C SER A 184 10.28 -27.41 12.74
N THR A 185 10.97 -26.68 13.63
CA THR A 185 10.70 -25.29 13.96
C THR A 185 11.15 -24.29 12.88
N ASP A 186 11.74 -24.71 11.77
CA ASP A 186 11.97 -23.81 10.62
C ASP A 186 10.73 -23.71 9.70
N PHE A 187 9.73 -24.57 9.93
CA PHE A 187 8.49 -24.63 9.17
C PHE A 187 7.30 -24.11 9.99
N ILE A 188 6.35 -23.47 9.30
CA ILE A 188 5.05 -23.09 9.85
C ILE A 188 3.97 -23.83 9.06
N SER A 189 3.01 -24.43 9.74
CA SER A 189 1.86 -25.05 9.08
C SER A 189 0.79 -24.02 8.76
N PHE A 190 0.16 -24.14 7.60
CA PHE A 190 -1.01 -23.38 7.21
C PHE A 190 -1.97 -24.29 6.44
N GLU A 191 -3.24 -23.92 6.38
CA GLU A 191 -4.26 -24.69 5.67
C GLU A 191 -4.60 -24.00 4.34
N SER A 192 -4.64 -24.76 3.26
CA SER A 192 -5.11 -24.35 1.94
C SER A 192 -6.51 -24.92 1.70
N PRO A 193 -7.46 -24.12 1.18
CA PRO A 193 -8.75 -24.61 0.77
C PRO A 193 -8.75 -25.74 -0.26
N LEU A 194 -7.78 -25.75 -1.18
CA LEU A 194 -7.70 -26.76 -2.24
C LEU A 194 -6.78 -27.93 -1.91
N TYR A 195 -5.69 -27.66 -1.18
CA TYR A 195 -4.59 -28.61 -0.96
C TYR A 195 -4.42 -29.02 0.51
N GLY A 196 -5.31 -28.59 1.41
CA GLY A 196 -5.33 -29.02 2.81
C GLY A 196 -4.11 -28.56 3.59
N GLY A 197 -3.46 -29.47 4.33
CA GLY A 197 -2.32 -29.14 5.20
C GLY A 197 -1.04 -28.82 4.42
N CYS A 198 -0.52 -27.61 4.62
CA CYS A 198 0.64 -27.08 3.94
C CYS A 198 1.72 -26.57 4.91
N TYR A 199 2.94 -26.40 4.42
CA TYR A 199 4.08 -25.99 5.22
C TYR A 199 4.90 -24.89 4.54
N THR A 200 5.24 -23.86 5.29
CA THR A 200 6.09 -22.75 4.84
C THR A 200 7.42 -22.76 5.56
N PHE A 201 8.51 -22.92 4.80
CA PHE A 201 9.86 -22.64 5.28
C PHE A 201 10.10 -21.12 5.29
N ASN A 202 10.75 -20.63 6.35
CA ASN A 202 11.26 -19.26 6.42
C ASN A 202 10.19 -18.15 6.30
N ALA A 203 8.97 -18.38 6.81
CA ALA A 203 8.00 -17.31 7.00
C ALA A 203 8.42 -16.38 8.15
N LYS A 204 8.04 -15.09 8.07
CA LYS A 204 8.32 -14.13 9.14
C LYS A 204 7.49 -14.49 10.37
N ARG A 205 8.14 -14.80 11.48
CA ARG A 205 7.47 -15.22 12.72
C ARG A 205 7.09 -14.06 13.61
N LYS A 206 5.94 -14.21 14.29
CA LYS A 206 5.53 -13.34 15.40
C LYS A 206 6.43 -13.63 16.63
N ASN A 207 6.83 -12.58 17.34
CA ASN A 207 7.50 -12.64 18.66
C ASN A 207 8.85 -13.39 18.74
N LEU A 208 9.60 -13.54 17.65
CA LEU A 208 10.99 -14.04 17.68
C LEU A 208 12.02 -12.93 17.40
N PRO A 209 13.20 -12.95 18.05
CA PRO A 209 14.31 -12.07 17.69
C PRO A 209 14.71 -12.29 16.23
N ASN A 210 14.87 -11.19 15.47
CA ASN A 210 15.06 -11.18 14.02
C ASN A 210 13.94 -11.88 13.20
N SER A 211 12.77 -12.09 13.80
CA SER A 211 11.61 -12.76 13.19
C SER A 211 11.87 -14.16 12.62
N GLY A 212 12.99 -14.79 13.00
CA GLY A 212 13.40 -16.12 12.50
C GLY A 212 13.77 -16.16 11.01
N ILE A 213 13.97 -15.01 10.35
CA ILE A 213 14.25 -14.95 8.92
C ILE A 213 15.68 -15.45 8.64
N ARG A 214 15.77 -16.40 7.72
CA ARG A 214 17.01 -16.97 7.21
C ARG A 214 17.57 -16.14 6.06
N TYR A 215 18.88 -15.99 6.05
CA TYR A 215 19.62 -15.29 5.01
C TYR A 215 20.37 -16.27 4.13
N SER A 216 20.35 -15.97 2.85
CA SER A 216 21.06 -16.71 1.81
C SER A 216 22.54 -16.89 2.13
N ASN A 217 23.19 -15.84 2.61
CA ASN A 217 24.61 -15.82 2.89
C ASN A 217 24.99 -16.31 4.29
N GLU A 218 24.05 -16.97 5.00
CA GLU A 218 24.35 -17.61 6.29
C GLU A 218 25.51 -18.60 6.16
N GLY A 219 26.47 -18.49 7.07
CA GLY A 219 27.67 -19.34 7.08
C GLY A 219 28.57 -19.18 5.85
N GLY A 220 28.46 -18.07 5.10
CA GLY A 220 29.29 -17.80 3.92
C GLY A 220 28.95 -18.68 2.70
N ARG A 221 27.71 -19.20 2.64
CA ARG A 221 27.24 -20.10 1.57
C ARG A 221 26.30 -19.39 0.59
N ASP A 222 25.94 -20.10 -0.48
CA ASP A 222 25.21 -19.53 -1.62
C ASP A 222 23.69 -19.42 -1.45
N GLY A 223 23.11 -19.83 -0.31
CA GLY A 223 21.67 -19.77 -0.05
C GLY A 223 20.91 -20.83 -0.82
N ILE A 224 21.15 -22.10 -0.50
CA ILE A 224 20.49 -23.26 -1.14
C ILE A 224 19.58 -23.94 -0.13
N LEU A 225 18.31 -24.13 -0.51
CA LEU A 225 17.36 -24.97 0.22
C LEU A 225 17.14 -26.27 -0.56
N GLU A 226 17.52 -27.39 0.03
CA GLU A 226 17.30 -28.72 -0.51
C GLU A 226 16.16 -29.39 0.27
N LEU A 227 15.09 -29.74 -0.43
CA LEU A 227 13.97 -30.51 0.11
C LEU A 227 13.93 -31.86 -0.60
N ARG A 228 13.76 -32.94 0.18
CA ARG A 228 13.52 -34.29 -0.34
C ARG A 228 12.20 -34.77 0.26
N LEU A 229 11.21 -34.97 -0.60
CA LEU A 229 9.83 -35.22 -0.22
C LEU A 229 9.35 -36.57 -0.76
N TYR A 230 8.41 -37.18 -0.04
CA TYR A 230 7.67 -38.36 -0.46
C TYR A 230 6.17 -38.09 -0.33
N VAL A 231 5.41 -38.21 -1.43
CA VAL A 231 4.03 -37.70 -1.48
C VAL A 231 2.96 -38.67 -0.97
N HIS A 232 3.25 -39.98 -0.87
CA HIS A 232 2.28 -41.01 -0.45
C HIS A 232 1.02 -41.06 -1.32
N SER A 233 1.20 -41.15 -2.64
CA SER A 233 0.13 -41.18 -3.66
C SER A 233 -0.87 -42.32 -3.50
N HIS A 234 -0.46 -43.43 -2.88
CA HIS A 234 -1.33 -44.56 -2.55
C HIS A 234 -2.35 -44.23 -1.44
N GLN A 235 -2.19 -43.10 -0.75
CA GLN A 235 -3.13 -42.59 0.27
C GLN A 235 -3.95 -41.40 -0.25
N TYR A 236 -3.97 -41.16 -1.56
CA TYR A 236 -4.81 -40.11 -2.14
C TYR A 236 -6.26 -40.58 -2.15
N VAL A 237 -7.19 -39.70 -1.77
CA VAL A 237 -8.61 -40.04 -1.80
C VAL A 237 -9.04 -40.24 -3.27
N PRO A 238 -9.57 -41.42 -3.64
CA PRO A 238 -9.95 -41.71 -5.02
C PRO A 238 -10.92 -40.68 -5.58
N ASN A 239 -10.71 -40.28 -6.84
CA ASN A 239 -11.58 -39.37 -7.59
C ASN A 239 -11.70 -37.93 -7.05
N THR A 240 -10.81 -37.52 -6.12
CA THR A 240 -10.75 -36.12 -5.64
C THR A 240 -9.55 -35.36 -6.19
N SER A 241 -8.51 -36.07 -6.63
CA SER A 241 -7.29 -35.52 -7.21
C SER A 241 -7.07 -36.13 -8.59
N ASP A 242 -6.85 -35.29 -9.59
CA ASP A 242 -6.60 -35.65 -10.99
C ASP A 242 -5.10 -35.78 -11.33
N ALA A 243 -4.22 -35.41 -10.40
CA ALA A 243 -2.77 -35.49 -10.54
C ALA A 243 -2.10 -35.97 -9.25
N VAL A 244 -0.81 -36.32 -9.37
CA VAL A 244 0.04 -36.74 -8.26
C VAL A 244 1.27 -35.84 -8.22
N GLY A 245 1.61 -35.36 -7.03
CA GLY A 245 2.73 -34.45 -6.82
C GLY A 245 2.51 -33.52 -5.64
N ILE A 246 3.19 -32.38 -5.70
CA ILE A 246 3.06 -31.31 -4.72
C ILE A 246 2.82 -29.98 -5.42
N MET A 247 2.21 -29.05 -4.69
CA MET A 247 2.18 -27.65 -5.07
C MET A 247 3.26 -26.90 -4.31
N ILE A 248 3.97 -25.99 -4.96
CA ILE A 248 5.02 -25.17 -4.34
C ILE A 248 4.91 -23.70 -4.76
N MET A 249 5.22 -22.78 -3.84
CA MET A 249 5.25 -21.35 -4.08
C MET A 249 6.47 -20.72 -3.40
N VAL A 250 7.20 -19.87 -4.12
CA VAL A 250 8.28 -19.04 -3.56
C VAL A 250 7.76 -17.61 -3.45
N HIS A 251 7.81 -17.04 -2.25
CA HIS A 251 7.17 -15.76 -1.98
C HIS A 251 7.92 -14.96 -0.91
N ASP A 252 7.46 -13.72 -0.69
CA ASP A 252 8.04 -12.86 0.35
C ASP A 252 7.76 -13.43 1.74
N ASN A 253 8.67 -13.21 2.69
CA ASN A 253 8.54 -13.74 4.04
C ASN A 253 7.31 -13.20 4.79
N THR A 254 6.77 -12.06 4.36
CA THR A 254 5.55 -11.44 4.91
C THR A 254 4.29 -11.70 4.09
N GLN A 255 4.38 -12.44 2.99
CA GLN A 255 3.23 -12.72 2.14
C GLN A 255 2.49 -13.97 2.64
N LEU A 256 1.17 -13.87 2.83
CA LEU A 256 0.32 -15.05 3.05
C LEU A 256 0.42 -15.96 1.80
N PRO A 257 0.73 -17.26 1.96
CA PRO A 257 0.91 -18.15 0.82
C PRO A 257 -0.42 -18.48 0.14
N LEU A 258 -0.70 -17.81 -0.98
CA LEU A 258 -1.85 -18.07 -1.86
C LEU A 258 -1.50 -19.15 -2.89
N ILE A 259 -1.12 -20.33 -2.40
CA ILE A 259 -0.63 -21.44 -3.23
C ILE A 259 -1.69 -21.97 -4.21
N ASP A 260 -2.96 -21.78 -3.90
CA ASP A 260 -4.12 -22.12 -4.73
C ASP A 260 -4.17 -21.32 -6.04
N ILE A 261 -3.57 -20.12 -6.05
CA ILE A 261 -3.62 -19.19 -7.18
C ILE A 261 -2.26 -19.09 -7.87
N ALA A 262 -1.18 -19.00 -7.08
CA ALA A 262 0.17 -18.72 -7.56
C ALA A 262 1.14 -19.89 -7.39
N GLY A 263 0.66 -21.06 -6.96
CA GLY A 263 1.47 -22.26 -6.82
C GLY A 263 1.85 -22.89 -8.15
N MET A 264 2.96 -23.61 -8.17
CA MET A 264 3.42 -24.44 -9.28
C MET A 264 3.34 -25.90 -8.90
N ALA A 265 2.85 -26.75 -9.81
CA ALA A 265 2.82 -28.19 -9.62
C ALA A 265 4.19 -28.82 -9.94
N LEU A 266 4.67 -29.73 -9.08
CA LEU A 266 5.88 -30.52 -9.32
C LEU A 266 5.54 -32.01 -9.33
N GLU A 267 5.94 -32.69 -10.41
CA GLU A 267 5.73 -34.12 -10.59
C GLU A 267 6.77 -34.96 -9.79
N PRO A 268 6.36 -36.16 -9.30
CA PRO A 268 7.26 -37.18 -8.77
C PRO A 268 8.26 -37.75 -9.77
N GLY A 269 9.25 -38.49 -9.27
CA GLY A 269 10.28 -39.17 -10.08
C GLY A 269 11.35 -38.22 -10.63
N ARG A 270 11.41 -36.99 -10.10
CA ARG A 270 12.32 -35.95 -10.60
C ARG A 270 12.94 -35.14 -9.47
N LYS A 271 14.13 -34.64 -9.80
CA LYS A 271 14.82 -33.58 -9.07
C LYS A 271 14.60 -32.26 -9.82
N HIS A 272 13.86 -31.36 -9.20
CA HIS A 272 13.54 -30.03 -9.69
C HIS A 272 14.51 -29.00 -9.10
N LYS A 273 15.00 -28.10 -9.94
CA LYS A 273 15.80 -26.94 -9.55
C LYS A 273 15.00 -25.69 -9.85
N LEU A 274 14.66 -24.95 -8.80
CA LEU A 274 13.92 -23.69 -8.86
C LEU A 274 14.91 -22.56 -8.62
N SER A 275 15.25 -21.86 -9.69
CA SER A 275 16.16 -20.72 -9.65
C SER A 275 15.34 -19.43 -9.58
N PHE A 276 15.47 -18.68 -8.47
CA PHE A 276 14.70 -17.46 -8.24
C PHE A 276 15.50 -16.17 -8.48
N THR A 277 14.85 -15.16 -9.04
CA THR A 277 15.29 -13.76 -9.07
C THR A 277 14.34 -12.92 -8.23
N ARG A 278 14.82 -11.79 -7.70
CA ARG A 278 14.02 -10.93 -6.81
C ARG A 278 13.87 -9.54 -7.42
N LYS A 279 12.67 -8.99 -7.30
CA LYS A 279 12.34 -7.62 -7.68
C LYS A 279 11.65 -6.92 -6.53
N LYS A 280 12.07 -5.71 -6.19
CA LYS A 280 11.40 -4.85 -5.21
C LYS A 280 10.78 -3.66 -5.91
N SER A 281 9.54 -3.34 -5.58
CA SER A 281 8.84 -2.17 -6.10
C SER A 281 8.42 -1.26 -4.95
N TYR A 282 8.75 0.02 -5.08
CA TYR A 282 8.41 1.07 -4.13
C TYR A 282 7.60 2.16 -4.83
N PHE A 283 6.34 2.29 -4.44
CA PHE A 283 5.41 3.28 -4.97
C PHE A 283 5.25 4.44 -3.99
N LEU A 284 5.10 5.65 -4.52
CA LEU A 284 4.79 6.82 -3.70
C LEU A 284 3.34 6.76 -3.25
N SER A 285 3.10 6.95 -1.95
CA SER A 285 1.74 7.02 -1.39
C SER A 285 0.90 8.16 -1.99
N PRO A 286 -0.42 8.16 -1.77
CA PRO A 286 -1.30 9.24 -2.21
C PRO A 286 -0.76 10.61 -1.75
N PRO A 287 -0.79 11.66 -2.61
CA PRO A 287 -1.57 11.80 -3.84
C PRO A 287 -0.90 11.27 -5.13
N TYR A 288 0.34 10.78 -5.11
CA TYR A 288 1.07 10.37 -6.31
C TYR A 288 0.54 9.05 -6.91
N THR A 289 0.45 8.00 -6.09
CA THR A 289 -0.10 6.71 -6.49
C THR A 289 -1.12 6.26 -5.45
N GLN A 290 -2.25 5.72 -5.90
CA GLN A 290 -3.21 5.07 -5.02
C GLN A 290 -2.61 3.73 -4.58
N CYS A 291 -2.00 3.71 -3.40
CA CYS A 291 -1.45 2.52 -2.77
C CYS A 291 -1.61 2.59 -1.25
N THR A 292 -1.68 1.43 -0.60
CA THR A 292 -1.79 1.31 0.85
C THR A 292 -0.94 0.14 1.38
N ASN A 293 -0.50 0.27 2.63
CA ASN A 293 0.08 -0.83 3.40
C ASN A 293 -0.76 -1.13 4.65
N GLN A 294 -1.93 -0.51 4.79
CA GLN A 294 -2.82 -0.70 5.92
C GLN A 294 -3.63 -1.98 5.75
N ILE A 295 -3.66 -2.81 6.79
CA ILE A 295 -4.37 -4.10 6.78
C ILE A 295 -5.82 -3.87 7.22
N PRO A 296 -6.84 -4.18 6.39
CA PRO A 296 -8.24 -4.09 6.77
C PRO A 296 -8.63 -5.11 7.87
N LEU A 297 -9.68 -4.80 8.65
CA LEU A 297 -10.13 -5.64 9.78
C LEU A 297 -10.44 -7.09 9.41
N ALA A 298 -11.14 -7.35 8.30
CA ALA A 298 -11.40 -8.72 7.83
C ALA A 298 -10.12 -9.48 7.48
N MET A 299 -9.14 -8.80 6.88
CA MET A 299 -7.84 -9.40 6.56
C MET A 299 -7.05 -9.68 7.83
N GLN A 300 -7.12 -8.80 8.82
CA GLN A 300 -6.50 -9.02 10.11
C GLN A 300 -7.12 -10.22 10.85
N ALA A 301 -8.44 -10.37 10.81
CA ALA A 301 -9.14 -11.54 11.37
C ALA A 301 -8.70 -12.84 10.69
N MET A 302 -8.58 -12.84 9.36
CA MET A 302 -8.00 -13.94 8.60
C MET A 302 -6.55 -14.25 9.02
N PHE A 303 -5.70 -13.23 9.15
CA PHE A 303 -4.29 -13.43 9.56
C PHE A 303 -4.16 -13.94 10.99
N ASN A 304 -5.14 -13.68 11.87
CA ASN A 304 -5.15 -14.19 13.23
C ASN A 304 -5.38 -15.71 13.31
N LEU A 305 -5.90 -16.36 12.25
CA LEU A 305 -5.92 -17.82 12.15
C LEU A 305 -4.51 -18.42 12.13
N PHE A 306 -3.54 -17.66 11.62
CA PHE A 306 -2.14 -18.06 11.53
C PHE A 306 -1.35 -17.43 12.69
N GLN A 307 -1.40 -18.09 13.85
CA GLN A 307 -0.86 -17.55 15.10
C GLN A 307 0.67 -17.35 15.07
N ASP A 308 1.38 -18.10 14.24
CA ASP A 308 2.85 -18.14 14.23
C ASP A 308 3.51 -17.15 13.24
N ALA A 309 2.75 -16.62 12.27
CA ALA A 309 3.28 -15.82 11.16
C ALA A 309 2.74 -14.39 11.13
N ASP A 310 3.58 -13.44 10.72
CA ASP A 310 3.26 -12.02 10.57
C ASP A 310 3.14 -11.65 9.09
N TYR A 311 1.91 -11.34 8.65
CA TYR A 311 1.59 -11.10 7.24
C TYR A 311 1.31 -9.62 6.94
N ALA A 312 1.75 -9.18 5.76
CA ALA A 312 1.52 -7.84 5.25
C ALA A 312 0.23 -7.75 4.43
N TYR A 313 -0.23 -6.52 4.18
CA TYR A 313 -1.35 -6.25 3.31
C TYR A 313 -1.12 -6.84 1.90
N SER A 314 -2.17 -7.44 1.34
CA SER A 314 -2.19 -7.84 -0.06
C SER A 314 -3.48 -7.42 -0.74
N GLN A 315 -3.36 -6.82 -1.92
CA GLN A 315 -4.50 -6.38 -2.72
C GLN A 315 -5.38 -7.56 -3.13
N LEU A 316 -4.76 -8.69 -3.50
CA LEU A 316 -5.49 -9.88 -3.92
C LEU A 316 -6.39 -10.40 -2.78
N ILE A 317 -5.87 -10.47 -1.56
CA ILE A 317 -6.63 -10.87 -0.36
C ILE A 317 -7.72 -9.84 -0.05
N CYS A 318 -7.44 -8.54 -0.23
CA CYS A 318 -8.44 -7.50 -0.05
C CYS A 318 -9.63 -7.71 -0.98
N PHE A 319 -9.39 -8.03 -2.26
CA PHE A 319 -10.46 -8.34 -3.20
C PHE A 319 -11.24 -9.59 -2.79
N THR A 320 -10.56 -10.66 -2.36
CA THR A 320 -11.24 -11.86 -1.86
C THR A 320 -12.16 -11.54 -0.69
N ASN A 321 -11.69 -10.78 0.32
CA ASN A 321 -12.51 -10.40 1.47
C ASN A 321 -13.66 -9.47 1.08
N CYS A 322 -13.46 -8.56 0.11
CA CYS A 322 -14.52 -7.70 -0.39
C CYS A 322 -15.64 -8.52 -1.07
N ILE A 323 -15.26 -9.47 -1.93
CA ILE A 323 -16.20 -10.37 -2.60
C ILE A 323 -17.00 -11.15 -1.55
N GLN A 324 -16.32 -11.71 -0.55
CA GLN A 324 -16.98 -12.48 0.52
C GLN A 324 -17.90 -11.61 1.37
N ALA A 325 -17.54 -10.36 1.66
CA ALA A 325 -18.40 -9.43 2.39
C ALA A 325 -19.69 -9.11 1.62
N TYR A 326 -19.60 -8.89 0.30
CA TYR A 326 -20.78 -8.67 -0.54
C TYR A 326 -21.65 -9.94 -0.64
N THR A 327 -21.01 -11.09 -0.86
CA THR A 327 -21.71 -12.39 -0.93
C THR A 327 -22.45 -12.68 0.37
N TYR A 328 -21.83 -12.43 1.52
CA TYR A 328 -22.49 -12.56 2.82
C TYR A 328 -23.69 -11.62 2.97
N HIS A 329 -23.58 -10.38 2.48
CA HIS A 329 -24.69 -9.42 2.53
C HIS A 329 -25.90 -9.85 1.69
N VAL A 330 -25.68 -10.49 0.55
CA VAL A 330 -26.76 -10.93 -0.36
C VAL A 330 -27.32 -12.30 0.04
N CYS A 331 -26.45 -13.26 0.36
CA CYS A 331 -26.80 -14.66 0.53
C CYS A 331 -26.80 -15.13 1.99
N GLY A 332 -26.22 -14.38 2.92
CA GLY A 332 -26.06 -14.79 4.33
C GLY A 332 -24.98 -15.86 4.56
N CYS A 333 -24.23 -16.24 3.52
CA CYS A 333 -23.16 -17.22 3.55
C CYS A 333 -22.03 -16.79 2.58
N VAL A 334 -20.88 -17.46 2.63
CA VAL A 334 -19.69 -17.14 1.82
C VAL A 334 -19.23 -18.33 0.96
N ASN A 335 -18.41 -18.04 -0.05
CA ASN A 335 -17.93 -19.06 -0.99
C ASN A 335 -17.16 -20.18 -0.25
N PRO A 336 -17.61 -21.44 -0.37
CA PRO A 336 -17.01 -22.57 0.33
C PRO A 336 -15.59 -22.92 -0.13
N ASN A 337 -15.21 -22.58 -1.36
CA ASN A 337 -13.87 -22.87 -1.89
C ASN A 337 -12.81 -21.83 -1.46
N GLN A 338 -13.23 -20.77 -0.77
CA GLN A 338 -12.36 -19.70 -0.27
C GLN A 338 -12.62 -19.47 1.22
N TRP A 339 -12.79 -20.55 1.97
CA TRP A 339 -13.21 -20.50 3.37
C TRP A 339 -12.21 -19.80 4.31
N LEU A 340 -10.93 -19.67 3.93
CA LEU A 340 -9.98 -18.83 4.69
C LEU A 340 -10.41 -17.36 4.74
N ALA A 341 -11.13 -16.89 3.71
CA ALA A 341 -11.64 -15.53 3.59
C ALA A 341 -13.10 -15.40 4.08
N ARG A 342 -13.55 -16.29 4.98
CA ARG A 342 -14.94 -16.26 5.50
C ARG A 342 -15.25 -15.13 6.47
N PHE A 343 -14.25 -14.32 6.83
CA PHE A 343 -14.44 -13.15 7.69
C PHE A 343 -14.98 -11.98 6.89
N ALA A 344 -16.24 -11.62 7.14
CA ALA A 344 -16.90 -10.49 6.50
C ALA A 344 -17.01 -9.33 7.49
N VAL A 345 -16.78 -8.09 7.02
CA VAL A 345 -17.12 -6.88 7.79
C VAL A 345 -18.53 -6.46 7.43
N LEU A 346 -19.38 -6.23 8.44
CA LEU A 346 -20.73 -5.74 8.20
C LEU A 346 -20.69 -4.32 7.62
N PHE A 347 -21.44 -4.10 6.54
CA PHE A 347 -21.43 -2.84 5.79
C PHE A 347 -21.71 -1.63 6.70
N GLY A 348 -20.80 -0.64 6.68
CA GLY A 348 -20.91 0.57 7.48
C GLY A 348 -20.55 0.43 8.97
N THR A 349 -19.93 -0.69 9.37
CA THR A 349 -19.48 -0.93 10.75
C THR A 349 -18.06 -1.47 10.80
N ASP A 350 -17.47 -1.53 12.00
CA ASP A 350 -16.18 -2.18 12.26
C ASP A 350 -16.35 -3.60 12.85
N ILE A 351 -17.54 -4.20 12.69
CA ILE A 351 -17.87 -5.52 13.23
C ILE A 351 -17.46 -6.59 12.22
N VAL A 352 -16.56 -7.48 12.64
CA VAL A 352 -16.16 -8.66 11.87
C VAL A 352 -17.02 -9.85 12.29
N VAL A 353 -17.58 -10.55 11.30
CA VAL A 353 -18.38 -11.75 11.49
C VAL A 353 -17.66 -12.93 10.83
N ASP A 354 -17.63 -14.05 11.55
CA ASP A 354 -17.24 -15.34 10.99
C ASP A 354 -18.43 -15.94 10.24
N ALA A 355 -18.43 -15.85 8.90
CA ALA A 355 -19.58 -16.21 8.09
C ALA A 355 -19.64 -17.73 7.80
N PRO A 356 -20.84 -18.34 7.79
CA PRO A 356 -21.00 -19.74 7.42
C PRO A 356 -20.73 -19.94 5.92
N LEU A 357 -20.17 -21.10 5.57
CA LEU A 357 -19.96 -21.47 4.17
C LEU A 357 -21.29 -21.83 3.48
N CYS A 358 -21.48 -21.35 2.25
CA CYS A 358 -22.62 -21.75 1.43
C CYS A 358 -22.50 -23.23 1.01
N ASN A 359 -23.63 -23.87 0.75
CA ASN A 359 -23.65 -25.20 0.12
C ASN A 359 -23.06 -25.11 -1.29
N MET A 360 -22.30 -26.12 -1.73
CA MET A 360 -21.74 -26.17 -3.08
C MET A 360 -22.80 -26.10 -4.18
N THR A 361 -24.02 -26.57 -3.91
CA THR A 361 -25.13 -26.58 -4.87
C THR A 361 -25.87 -25.25 -4.96
N ASP A 362 -25.62 -24.31 -4.03
CA ASP A 362 -26.29 -23.01 -4.01
C ASP A 362 -25.66 -22.07 -5.05
N ALA A 363 -26.44 -21.64 -6.04
CA ALA A 363 -25.98 -20.70 -7.05
C ALA A 363 -25.82 -19.26 -6.49
N CYS A 364 -26.38 -18.93 -5.32
CA CYS A 364 -26.40 -17.57 -4.80
C CYS A 364 -24.99 -16.98 -4.69
N PHE A 365 -24.01 -17.73 -4.19
CA PHE A 365 -22.66 -17.21 -3.98
C PHE A 365 -21.93 -16.92 -5.28
N THR A 366 -22.15 -17.73 -6.32
CA THR A 366 -21.53 -17.52 -7.64
C THR A 366 -22.21 -16.35 -8.35
N GLU A 367 -23.53 -16.25 -8.29
CA GLU A 367 -24.30 -15.14 -8.84
C GLU A 367 -23.98 -13.80 -8.15
N ALA A 368 -23.82 -13.80 -6.83
CA ALA A 368 -23.44 -12.60 -6.08
C ALA A 368 -22.02 -12.13 -6.47
N ALA A 369 -21.05 -13.05 -6.52
CA ALA A 369 -19.69 -12.74 -6.96
C ALA A 369 -19.66 -12.20 -8.41
N ASP A 370 -20.39 -12.85 -9.32
CA ASP A 370 -20.51 -12.42 -10.71
C ASP A 370 -21.16 -11.03 -10.83
N ARG A 371 -22.23 -10.77 -10.08
CA ARG A 371 -22.91 -9.47 -10.05
C ARG A 371 -22.00 -8.35 -9.56
N LEU A 372 -21.20 -8.60 -8.52
CA LEU A 372 -20.22 -7.65 -8.00
C LEU A 372 -19.16 -7.30 -9.05
N MET A 373 -18.62 -8.31 -9.73
CA MET A 373 -17.59 -8.11 -10.76
C MET A 373 -18.13 -7.41 -12.01
N LYS A 374 -19.39 -7.64 -12.40
CA LYS A 374 -19.99 -7.04 -13.60
C LYS A 374 -20.55 -5.63 -13.38
N THR A 375 -20.89 -5.25 -12.14
CA THR A 375 -21.59 -3.99 -11.86
C THR A 375 -20.68 -2.97 -11.19
N TYR A 376 -20.19 -1.99 -11.96
CA TYR A 376 -19.26 -0.95 -11.46
C TYR A 376 -19.81 -0.19 -10.23
N ALA A 377 -21.11 0.13 -10.20
CA ALA A 377 -21.72 0.84 -9.07
C ALA A 377 -21.64 0.03 -7.76
N ILE A 378 -21.77 -1.29 -7.83
CA ILE A 378 -21.65 -2.17 -6.66
C ILE A 378 -20.18 -2.32 -6.30
N TRP A 379 -19.32 -2.58 -7.28
CA TRP A 379 -17.88 -2.70 -7.09
C TRP A 379 -17.27 -1.48 -6.39
N SER A 380 -17.55 -0.28 -6.89
CA SER A 380 -17.06 0.98 -6.32
C SER A 380 -17.59 1.29 -4.92
N MET A 381 -18.73 0.69 -4.53
CA MET A 381 -19.29 0.84 -3.19
C MET A 381 -18.67 -0.14 -2.19
N TRP A 382 -18.39 -1.38 -2.60
CA TRP A 382 -17.90 -2.44 -1.70
C TRP A 382 -16.38 -2.58 -1.66
N CYS A 383 -15.69 -2.40 -2.79
CA CYS A 383 -14.24 -2.59 -2.90
C CYS A 383 -13.42 -1.30 -3.16
N PRO A 384 -13.83 -0.06 -2.78
CA PRO A 384 -13.06 1.15 -3.13
C PRO A 384 -11.71 1.25 -2.42
N TYR A 385 -11.53 0.52 -1.31
CA TYR A 385 -10.34 0.60 -0.46
C TYR A 385 -9.24 -0.39 -0.83
N CYS A 386 -9.49 -1.33 -1.74
CA CYS A 386 -8.50 -2.34 -2.17
C CYS A 386 -7.50 -1.76 -3.17
N GLN A 387 -6.65 -0.87 -2.66
CA GLN A 387 -5.54 -0.28 -3.42
C GLN A 387 -4.38 -1.27 -3.54
N GLN A 388 -3.47 -1.04 -4.49
CA GLN A 388 -2.25 -1.85 -4.59
C GLN A 388 -1.34 -1.60 -3.38
N GLU A 389 -0.42 -2.52 -3.12
CA GLU A 389 0.58 -2.37 -2.07
C GLU A 389 1.59 -1.27 -2.43
N CYS A 390 2.01 -0.43 -1.48
CA CYS A 390 3.03 0.57 -1.77
C CYS A 390 4.44 -0.05 -1.87
N ASN A 391 4.68 -1.13 -1.14
CA ASN A 391 5.96 -1.83 -1.14
C ASN A 391 5.72 -3.31 -1.46
N THR A 392 6.34 -3.82 -2.51
CA THR A 392 6.22 -5.24 -2.89
C THR A 392 7.58 -5.86 -3.16
N THR A 393 7.71 -7.13 -2.80
CA THR A 393 8.81 -7.99 -3.21
C THR A 393 8.21 -9.12 -4.03
N THR A 394 8.64 -9.27 -5.29
CA THR A 394 8.19 -10.34 -6.17
C THR A 394 9.36 -11.22 -6.59
N PHE A 395 9.05 -12.49 -6.89
CA PHE A 395 10.04 -13.50 -7.26
C PHE A 395 9.75 -14.04 -8.65
N GLY A 396 10.74 -13.97 -9.53
CA GLY A 396 10.71 -14.64 -10.83
C GLY A 396 11.33 -16.03 -10.68
N ILE A 397 10.61 -17.08 -11.07
CA ILE A 397 11.09 -18.47 -10.94
C ILE A 397 11.40 -19.05 -12.32
N THR A 398 12.56 -19.70 -12.42
CA THR A 398 12.98 -20.49 -13.57
C THR A 398 13.10 -21.95 -13.13
N LEU A 399 12.33 -22.83 -13.76
CA LEU A 399 12.24 -24.25 -13.43
C LEU A 399 13.08 -25.08 -14.39
N SER A 400 13.82 -26.05 -13.85
CA SER A 400 14.48 -27.11 -14.61
C SER A 400 14.39 -28.42 -13.84
N SER A 401 14.39 -29.57 -14.53
CA SER A 401 14.22 -30.87 -13.90
C SER A 401 15.08 -31.96 -14.51
N MET A 402 15.44 -32.96 -13.71
CA MET A 402 16.16 -34.17 -14.13
C MET A 402 15.58 -35.40 -13.41
N SER A 403 15.80 -36.60 -13.96
CA SER A 403 15.30 -37.84 -13.33
C SER A 403 15.95 -38.08 -11.96
N ALA A 404 15.14 -38.53 -10.99
CA ALA A 404 15.57 -38.87 -9.64
C ALA A 404 14.58 -39.87 -9.01
N PRO A 405 14.95 -40.62 -7.95
CA PRO A 405 16.26 -40.69 -7.30
C PRO A 405 17.27 -41.54 -8.08
N ARG A 406 18.54 -41.54 -7.63
CA ARG A 406 19.54 -42.52 -8.10
C ARG A 406 19.43 -43.81 -7.28
N GLU A 407 19.85 -44.93 -7.87
CA GLU A 407 19.81 -46.26 -7.24
C GLU A 407 20.39 -46.31 -5.82
N TRP A 408 21.54 -45.66 -5.58
CA TRP A 408 22.19 -45.68 -4.27
C TRP A 408 21.36 -45.03 -3.15
N MET A 409 20.41 -44.15 -3.48
CA MET A 409 19.54 -43.46 -2.52
C MET A 409 18.25 -44.25 -2.22
N MET A 410 17.93 -45.26 -3.04
CA MET A 410 16.67 -46.01 -2.95
C MET A 410 16.47 -46.66 -1.58
N ASN A 411 17.52 -47.25 -1.00
CA ASN A 411 17.43 -47.88 0.32
C ASN A 411 17.16 -46.85 1.43
N SER A 412 17.79 -45.69 1.40
CA SER A 412 17.53 -44.65 2.40
C SER A 412 16.11 -44.09 2.31
N ILE A 413 15.55 -44.00 1.08
CA ILE A 413 14.15 -43.61 0.88
C ILE A 413 13.22 -44.71 1.42
N ARG A 414 13.55 -45.98 1.16
CA ARG A 414 12.81 -47.12 1.68
C ARG A 414 12.76 -47.12 3.21
N ASP A 415 13.91 -46.94 3.87
CA ASP A 415 14.00 -46.88 5.34
C ASP A 415 13.11 -45.76 5.91
N PHE A 416 13.11 -44.59 5.26
CA PHE A 416 12.24 -43.48 5.64
C PHE A 416 10.75 -43.82 5.50
N VAL A 417 10.35 -44.44 4.38
CA VAL A 417 8.95 -44.81 4.14
C VAL A 417 8.48 -45.89 5.11
N GLU A 418 9.32 -46.89 5.40
CA GLU A 418 9.01 -47.97 6.36
C GLU A 418 8.97 -47.47 7.82
N ALA A 419 9.71 -46.41 8.15
CA ALA A 419 9.67 -45.77 9.46
C ALA A 419 8.51 -44.77 9.64
N SER A 420 7.81 -44.41 8.56
CA SER A 420 6.72 -43.45 8.58
C SER A 420 5.47 -44.02 9.28
N SER A 421 4.66 -43.14 9.86
CA SER A 421 3.37 -43.52 10.47
C SER A 421 2.25 -43.78 9.45
N VAL A 422 2.56 -43.73 8.15
CA VAL A 422 1.61 -43.88 7.05
C VAL A 422 1.54 -45.35 6.63
N PRO A 423 0.34 -45.94 6.47
CA PRO A 423 0.21 -47.34 6.03
C PRO A 423 0.89 -47.56 4.68
N LEU A 424 1.64 -48.64 4.55
CA LEU A 424 2.33 -49.01 3.31
C LEU A 424 1.34 -49.50 2.24
N PRO A 425 1.66 -49.36 0.94
CA PRO A 425 0.93 -50.03 -0.14
C PRO A 425 0.87 -51.55 0.07
N SER A 426 -0.22 -52.19 -0.37
CA SER A 426 -0.42 -53.64 -0.20
C SER A 426 0.62 -54.49 -0.94
N ASP A 427 1.18 -53.98 -2.03
CA ASP A 427 2.21 -54.61 -2.87
C ASP A 427 3.63 -54.09 -2.59
N TRP A 428 3.83 -53.35 -1.49
CA TRP A 428 5.13 -52.74 -1.15
C TRP A 428 6.28 -53.75 -1.14
N SER A 429 6.06 -54.96 -0.61
CA SER A 429 7.09 -56.00 -0.49
C SER A 429 7.74 -56.38 -1.84
N THR A 430 7.00 -56.26 -2.95
CA THR A 430 7.46 -56.64 -4.29
C THR A 430 7.73 -55.43 -5.18
N ALA A 431 6.98 -54.34 -5.03
CA ALA A 431 6.99 -53.20 -5.95
C ALA A 431 7.56 -51.89 -5.38
N TRP A 432 8.21 -51.90 -4.21
CA TRP A 432 8.71 -50.69 -3.54
C TRP A 432 9.58 -49.77 -4.43
N HIS A 433 10.39 -50.32 -5.34
CA HIS A 433 11.18 -49.51 -6.29
C HIS A 433 10.30 -48.60 -7.17
N SER A 434 9.21 -49.15 -7.72
CA SER A 434 8.29 -48.40 -8.57
C SER A 434 7.52 -47.36 -7.76
N HIS A 435 7.10 -47.72 -6.55
CA HIS A 435 6.47 -46.78 -5.62
C HIS A 435 7.37 -45.61 -5.27
N ILE A 436 8.66 -45.85 -5.02
CA ILE A 436 9.62 -44.76 -4.78
C ILE A 436 9.74 -43.85 -6.00
N GLN A 437 9.87 -44.41 -7.20
CA GLN A 437 9.96 -43.61 -8.43
C GLN A 437 8.70 -42.77 -8.68
N SER A 438 7.52 -43.26 -8.32
CA SER A 438 6.25 -42.55 -8.51
C SER A 438 5.87 -41.59 -7.38
N ASN A 439 6.66 -41.52 -6.30
CA ASN A 439 6.34 -40.72 -5.12
C ASN A 439 7.44 -39.75 -4.66
N TYR A 440 8.69 -40.05 -4.99
CA TYR A 440 9.82 -39.26 -4.55
C TYR A 440 9.95 -37.97 -5.36
N ILE A 441 10.12 -36.84 -4.66
CA ILE A 441 10.38 -35.53 -5.26
C ILE A 441 11.62 -34.93 -4.59
N ALA A 442 12.59 -34.51 -5.38
CA ALA A 442 13.71 -33.72 -4.90
C ALA A 442 13.58 -32.28 -5.42
N ILE A 443 13.80 -31.29 -4.56
CA ILE A 443 13.68 -29.87 -4.89
C ILE A 443 14.91 -29.14 -4.40
N ASP A 444 15.56 -28.38 -5.26
CA ASP A 444 16.63 -27.46 -4.92
C ASP A 444 16.18 -26.05 -5.26
N ILE A 445 15.96 -25.23 -4.24
CA ILE A 445 15.64 -23.80 -4.40
C ILE A 445 16.95 -23.04 -4.27
N VAL A 446 17.33 -22.36 -5.34
CA VAL A 446 18.60 -21.62 -5.45
C VAL A 446 18.36 -20.23 -5.98
N ARG A 447 19.29 -19.32 -5.68
CA ARG A 447 19.28 -17.98 -6.26
C ARG A 447 19.84 -18.02 -7.69
N GLY A 448 19.11 -17.45 -8.64
CA GLY A 448 19.55 -17.30 -10.02
C GLY A 448 20.50 -16.13 -10.25
N SER A 449 20.32 -15.04 -9.50
CA SER A 449 21.19 -13.85 -9.56
C SER A 449 21.30 -13.18 -8.19
N ILE A 450 22.48 -12.65 -7.87
CA ILE A 450 22.73 -11.83 -6.68
C ILE A 450 22.10 -10.43 -6.84
N GLN A 451 21.88 -10.01 -8.08
CA GLN A 451 21.30 -8.72 -8.41
C GLN A 451 19.80 -8.70 -8.11
N LEU A 452 19.35 -7.60 -7.52
CA LEU A 452 17.97 -7.25 -7.28
C LEU A 452 17.57 -6.14 -8.25
N GLU A 453 16.47 -6.34 -8.98
CA GLU A 453 15.82 -5.24 -9.69
C GLU A 453 14.99 -4.41 -8.71
N GLN A 454 15.32 -3.14 -8.55
CA GLN A 454 14.59 -2.21 -7.70
C GLN A 454 13.88 -1.16 -8.56
N LEU A 455 12.55 -1.18 -8.53
CA LEU A 455 11.71 -0.17 -9.15
C LEU A 455 11.31 0.85 -8.07
N THR A 456 11.69 2.12 -8.24
CA THR A 456 11.31 3.19 -7.31
C THR A 456 10.55 4.30 -8.03
N GLN A 457 9.43 4.72 -7.47
CA GLN A 457 8.77 5.95 -7.87
C GLN A 457 9.34 7.13 -7.09
N VAL A 458 9.71 8.18 -7.80
CA VAL A 458 10.15 9.45 -7.22
C VAL A 458 9.35 10.59 -7.84
N ALA A 459 9.12 11.65 -7.05
CA ALA A 459 8.45 12.84 -7.54
C ALA A 459 9.34 13.48 -8.62
N SER A 460 8.77 13.70 -9.81
CA SER A 460 9.51 14.32 -10.92
C SER A 460 9.72 15.82 -10.67
N LEU A 461 8.82 16.44 -9.90
CA LEU A 461 8.94 17.81 -9.43
C LEU A 461 8.82 17.85 -7.91
N SER A 462 9.90 18.25 -7.23
CA SER A 462 9.91 18.50 -5.79
C SER A 462 9.43 19.91 -5.46
N GLY A 463 9.16 20.18 -4.18
CA GLY A 463 8.83 21.54 -3.73
C GLY A 463 9.97 22.55 -3.96
N VAL A 464 11.21 22.08 -3.94
CA VAL A 464 12.40 22.89 -4.25
C VAL A 464 12.44 23.25 -5.73
N ASP A 465 12.09 22.30 -6.60
CA ASP A 465 12.04 22.53 -8.04
C ASP A 465 10.94 23.54 -8.41
N LEU A 466 9.77 23.47 -7.74
CA LEU A 466 8.73 24.47 -7.91
C LEU A 466 9.24 25.87 -7.52
N LEU A 467 9.89 26.01 -6.36
CA LEU A 467 10.44 27.29 -5.90
C LEU A 467 11.49 27.82 -6.88
N SER A 468 12.36 26.94 -7.39
CA SER A 468 13.37 27.25 -8.39
C SER A 468 12.75 27.73 -9.71
N ASN A 469 11.72 27.03 -10.20
CA ASN A 469 11.00 27.40 -11.42
C ASN A 469 10.27 28.74 -11.28
N VAL A 470 9.57 28.97 -10.17
CA VAL A 470 8.89 30.24 -9.89
C VAL A 470 9.91 31.37 -9.84
N GLY A 471 11.00 31.20 -9.07
CA GLY A 471 12.07 32.19 -8.96
C GLY A 471 12.76 32.48 -10.31
N GLY A 472 13.07 31.44 -11.07
CA GLY A 472 13.68 31.53 -12.40
C GLY A 472 12.79 32.26 -13.41
N LEU A 473 11.50 31.93 -13.47
CA LEU A 473 10.53 32.59 -14.35
C LEU A 473 10.31 34.05 -13.95
N SER A 474 10.16 34.34 -12.65
CA SER A 474 10.01 35.71 -12.15
C SER A 474 11.26 36.57 -12.39
N GLY A 475 12.44 35.97 -12.24
CA GLY A 475 13.71 36.60 -12.56
C GLY A 475 13.88 36.87 -14.06
N LEU A 476 13.58 35.89 -14.92
CA LEU A 476 13.76 36.00 -16.37
C LEU A 476 12.85 37.07 -17.01
N TRP A 477 11.57 37.11 -16.65
CA TRP A 477 10.59 37.96 -17.33
C TRP A 477 10.50 39.39 -16.79
N ILE A 478 10.64 39.58 -15.47
CA ILE A 478 10.46 40.89 -14.82
C ILE A 478 11.73 41.35 -14.07
N GLY A 479 12.70 40.45 -13.84
CA GLY A 479 13.86 40.74 -13.00
C GLY A 479 13.54 40.70 -11.51
N ILE A 480 12.48 40.01 -11.09
CA ILE A 480 12.13 39.88 -9.68
C ILE A 480 13.07 38.85 -9.05
N SER A 481 13.80 39.30 -8.03
CA SER A 481 14.65 38.46 -7.19
C SER A 481 14.19 38.51 -5.73
N PHE A 482 14.83 37.74 -4.86
CA PHE A 482 14.60 37.83 -3.42
C PHE A 482 14.88 39.24 -2.86
N LEU A 483 15.87 39.94 -3.42
CA LEU A 483 16.16 41.33 -3.04
C LEU A 483 15.02 42.28 -3.45
N SER A 484 14.42 42.07 -4.62
CA SER A 484 13.25 42.84 -5.07
C SER A 484 12.05 42.69 -4.13
N LEU A 485 11.87 41.49 -3.55
CA LEU A 485 10.84 41.26 -2.52
C LEU A 485 11.16 42.00 -1.22
N MET A 486 12.44 42.05 -0.82
CA MET A 486 12.87 42.84 0.34
C MET A 486 12.68 44.35 0.12
N GLU A 487 12.97 44.87 -1.08
CA GLU A 487 12.70 46.26 -1.45
C GLU A 487 11.19 46.57 -1.36
N LEU A 488 10.34 45.64 -1.83
CA LEU A 488 8.88 45.79 -1.74
C LEU A 488 8.42 45.79 -0.28
N ALA A 489 8.95 44.88 0.54
CA ALA A 489 8.67 44.83 1.97
C ALA A 489 9.10 46.12 2.69
N GLU A 490 10.26 46.68 2.34
CA GLU A 490 10.73 47.97 2.84
C GLU A 490 9.79 49.11 2.46
N MET A 491 9.36 49.16 1.19
CA MET A 491 8.38 50.15 0.71
C MET A 491 7.06 50.03 1.49
N LEU A 492 6.53 48.82 1.64
CA LEU A 492 5.32 48.56 2.42
C LEU A 492 5.50 49.02 3.87
N TYR A 493 6.61 48.67 4.51
CA TYR A 493 6.95 49.11 5.86
C TYR A 493 6.99 50.64 5.98
N ARG A 494 7.64 51.34 5.04
CA ARG A 494 7.67 52.82 4.99
C ARG A 494 6.25 53.41 4.83
N LEU A 495 5.39 52.79 4.02
CA LEU A 495 3.99 53.19 3.85
C LEU A 495 3.16 52.97 5.14
N PHE A 496 3.33 51.82 5.81
CA PHE A 496 2.68 51.53 7.09
C PHE A 496 3.13 52.49 8.18
N ARG A 497 4.44 52.69 8.35
CA ARG A 497 5.00 53.65 9.32
C ARG A 497 4.49 55.07 9.06
N SER A 498 4.42 55.49 7.80
CA SER A 498 3.86 56.80 7.42
C SER A 498 2.38 56.91 7.81
N ASN A 499 1.58 55.86 7.61
CA ASN A 499 0.18 55.84 8.04
C ASN A 499 0.04 55.90 9.57
N ILE A 500 0.86 55.14 10.32
CA ILE A 500 0.85 55.15 11.80
C ILE A 500 1.26 56.50 12.36
N HIS A 501 2.31 57.11 11.82
CA HIS A 501 2.77 58.44 12.23
C HIS A 501 1.68 59.51 12.02
N GLN A 502 0.91 59.40 10.94
CA GLN A 502 -0.23 60.29 10.68
C GLN A 502 -1.40 60.05 11.64
N ILE A 503 -1.67 58.80 12.02
CA ILE A 503 -2.66 58.47 13.06
C ILE A 503 -2.23 59.08 14.40
N HIS A 504 -0.95 58.98 14.77
CA HIS A 504 -0.40 59.62 15.98
C HIS A 504 -0.50 61.15 15.96
N ILE A 505 -0.26 61.80 14.81
CA ILE A 505 -0.45 63.25 14.67
C ILE A 505 -1.93 63.63 14.82
N LYS A 506 -2.85 62.87 14.23
CA LYS A 506 -4.30 63.11 14.33
C LYS A 506 -4.80 62.92 15.77
N ILE A 507 -4.29 61.93 16.49
CA ILE A 507 -4.57 61.74 17.93
C ILE A 507 -4.05 62.93 18.74
N ARG A 508 -2.79 63.36 18.54
CA ARG A 508 -2.21 64.52 19.25
C ARG A 508 -2.97 65.82 18.98
N GLN A 509 -3.44 66.05 17.76
CA GLN A 509 -4.25 67.22 17.42
C GLN A 509 -5.62 67.16 18.13
N ASN A 510 -6.27 65.99 18.19
CA ASN A 510 -7.50 65.82 18.98
C ASN A 510 -7.28 66.00 20.50
N THR A 511 -6.13 65.60 21.04
CA THR A 511 -5.76 65.84 22.45
C THR A 511 -5.48 67.33 22.73
N GLN A 512 -4.89 68.06 21.78
CA GLN A 512 -4.67 69.50 21.92
C GLN A 512 -5.97 70.30 21.80
N VAL A 513 -6.90 69.91 20.91
CA VAL A 513 -8.23 70.55 20.80
C VAL A 513 -9.05 70.35 22.09
N THR A 514 -8.97 69.17 22.71
CA THR A 514 -9.64 68.91 24.01
C THR A 514 -8.98 69.64 25.19
N GLN A 515 -7.66 69.86 25.17
CA GLN A 515 -6.99 70.73 26.14
C GLN A 515 -7.36 72.22 25.95
N PHE A 516 -7.42 72.73 24.72
CA PHE A 516 -7.82 74.11 24.44
C PHE A 516 -9.30 74.38 24.78
N SER A 517 -10.21 73.43 24.57
CA SER A 517 -11.60 73.56 25.02
C SER A 517 -11.73 73.58 26.54
N ASN A 518 -10.88 72.84 27.26
CA ASN A 518 -10.88 72.84 28.74
C ASN A 518 -10.25 74.11 29.33
N VAL A 519 -9.23 74.70 28.69
CA VAL A 519 -8.65 75.99 29.12
C VAL A 519 -9.63 77.15 28.88
N ASN A 520 -10.36 77.14 27.76
CA ASN A 520 -11.39 78.16 27.50
C ASN A 520 -12.59 78.04 28.45
N ASN A 521 -12.97 76.84 28.88
CA ASN A 521 -14.02 76.66 29.90
C ASN A 521 -13.59 77.12 31.30
N HIS A 522 -12.30 77.05 31.65
CA HIS A 522 -11.81 77.62 32.91
C HIS A 522 -11.73 79.15 32.88
N ASN A 523 -11.38 79.75 31.74
CA ASN A 523 -11.34 81.21 31.61
C ASN A 523 -12.73 81.86 31.52
N TRP A 524 -13.76 81.15 31.04
CA TRP A 524 -15.14 81.67 31.02
C TRP A 524 -15.84 81.66 32.38
N LYS A 525 -15.35 80.86 33.35
CA LYS A 525 -15.92 80.82 34.71
C LYS A 525 -15.39 81.93 35.63
N ASN A 526 -14.29 82.60 35.31
CA ASN A 526 -13.69 83.63 36.16
C ASN A 526 -14.02 85.08 35.77
N THR A 527 -14.70 85.32 34.65
CA THR A 527 -15.06 86.68 34.18
C THR A 527 -16.52 87.08 34.36
N ASN A 528 -17.39 86.20 34.87
CA ASN A 528 -18.81 86.49 35.13
C ASN A 528 -19.16 86.59 36.64
N ALA A 529 -18.20 86.93 37.49
CA ALA A 529 -18.41 87.12 38.93
C ALA A 529 -18.08 88.55 39.38
N PHE A 530 -18.52 89.57 38.64
CA PHE A 530 -18.69 90.95 39.12
C PHE A 530 -19.69 91.67 38.20
N ASN A 531 -20.98 91.51 38.52
CA ASN A 531 -22.03 92.53 38.44
C ASN A 531 -23.26 92.03 39.18
#